data_AF-A0A961H4F5-F1
#
_entry.id   AF-A0A961H4F5-F1
#
_cell.length_a   1.000
_cell.length_b   1.000
_cell.length_c   1.000
_cell.angle_alpha   90.00
_cell.angle_beta   90.00
_cell.angle_gamma   90.00
#
_symmetry.space_group_name_H-M   'P 1'
#
loop_
_entity.id
_entity.type
_entity.pdbx_description
1 polymer ?
#
loop_
_entity_poly.entity_id
_entity_poly.type
_entity_poly.pdbx_seq_one_letter_code
_entity_poly.pdbx_strand_id
1 'polypeptide(L)'
;VGGAFDAEITPTWRAQIGASYLRFIEEDPLEVYLELEDIDQEIGVEVFFGTTYRPLLTNNIIINVGASVLFPGEGLQKIYQSDDVLYSVFFDLTLTY
;
A
#
# COMPACT_ATOMS: atom_id res chain seq x y z
N VAL A 1 0.47 12.59 0.41
CA VAL A 1 0.33 12.97 -1.02
C VAL A 1 0.92 11.86 -1.86
N GLY A 2 0.40 11.54 -3.04
CA GLY A 2 0.90 10.39 -3.80
C GLY A 2 0.61 10.51 -5.29
N GLY A 3 1.26 9.65 -6.07
CA GLY A 3 1.11 9.55 -7.50
C GLY A 3 1.29 8.12 -7.99
N ALA A 4 0.57 7.76 -9.03
CA ALA A 4 0.66 6.44 -9.63
C ALA A 4 0.61 6.55 -11.16
N PHE A 5 1.36 5.66 -11.80
CA PHE A 5 1.21 5.33 -13.19
C PHE A 5 0.33 4.11 -13.32
N ASP A 6 -0.66 4.20 -14.20
CA ASP A 6 -1.59 3.13 -14.52
C ASP A 6 -1.64 2.95 -16.02
N ALA A 7 -1.46 1.70 -16.47
CA ALA A 7 -1.50 1.35 -17.87
C ALA A 7 -2.34 0.10 -18.11
N GLU A 8 -3.25 0.21 -19.07
CA GLU A 8 -3.85 -0.93 -19.73
C GLU A 8 -2.90 -1.41 -20.83
N ILE A 9 -2.20 -2.51 -20.58
CA ILE A 9 -1.21 -3.09 -21.51
C ILE A 9 -1.93 -3.78 -22.66
N THR A 10 -3.01 -4.50 -22.32
CA THR A 10 -3.96 -5.09 -23.27
C THR A 10 -5.37 -5.01 -22.67
N PRO A 11 -6.45 -5.21 -23.44
CA PRO A 11 -7.81 -5.23 -22.89
C PRO A 11 -8.01 -6.23 -21.73
N THR A 12 -7.19 -7.28 -21.70
CA THR A 12 -7.22 -8.32 -20.66
C THR A 12 -6.20 -8.09 -19.55
N TRP A 13 -5.26 -7.14 -19.68
CA TRP A 13 -4.17 -6.97 -18.73
C TRP A 13 -3.88 -5.51 -18.41
N ARG A 14 -3.99 -5.16 -17.12
CA ARG A 14 -3.72 -3.84 -16.57
C ARG A 14 -2.64 -3.92 -15.51
N ALA A 15 -1.81 -2.90 -15.42
CA ALA A 15 -0.79 -2.78 -14.38
C ALA A 15 -0.75 -1.35 -13.84
N GLN A 16 -0.44 -1.23 -12.56
CA GLN A 16 -0.26 0.02 -11.85
C GLN A 16 1.02 -0.03 -11.02
N ILE A 17 1.72 1.09 -10.96
CA ILE A 17 2.88 1.29 -10.09
C ILE A 17 2.82 2.72 -9.55
N GLY A 18 3.10 2.91 -8.28
CA GLY A 18 3.00 4.24 -7.68
C GLY A 18 3.73 4.36 -6.37
N ALA A 19 3.69 5.57 -5.83
CA ALA A 19 4.22 5.90 -4.53
C ALA A 19 3.32 6.90 -3.79
N SER A 20 3.23 6.74 -2.48
CA SER A 20 2.38 7.52 -1.59
C SER A 20 3.14 7.92 -0.33
N TYR A 21 3.12 9.21 0.00
CA TYR A 21 3.54 9.72 1.30
C TYR A 21 2.37 9.69 2.29
N LEU A 22 2.57 8.98 3.39
CA LEU A 22 1.59 8.71 4.44
C LEU A 22 1.96 9.47 5.71
N ARG A 23 0.95 10.04 6.37
CA ARG A 23 1.08 10.72 7.66
C ARG A 23 -0.17 10.49 8.50
N PHE A 24 -0.01 10.51 9.82
CA PHE A 24 -1.12 10.63 10.76
C PHE A 24 -1.77 12.00 10.60
N ILE A 25 -3.07 12.06 10.88
CA ILE A 25 -3.81 13.32 10.91
C ILE A 25 -3.62 14.01 12.26
N GLU A 26 -3.66 13.22 13.34
CA GLU A 26 -3.42 13.62 14.72
C GLU A 26 -2.69 12.48 15.44
N GLU A 27 -1.69 12.83 16.23
CA GLU A 27 -0.80 11.95 17.00
C GLU A 27 -1.28 11.78 18.45
N ASP A 28 -1.97 12.77 19.04
CA ASP A 28 -2.40 12.76 20.45
C ASP A 28 -3.10 11.45 20.89
N PRO A 29 -4.02 10.84 20.12
CA PRO A 29 -4.65 9.58 20.53
C PRO A 29 -3.67 8.40 20.54
N LEU A 30 -2.68 8.41 19.66
CA LEU A 30 -1.64 7.39 19.58
C LEU A 30 -0.66 7.54 20.74
N GLU A 31 -0.26 8.76 21.07
CA GLU A 31 0.63 9.04 22.20
C GLU A 31 0.04 8.58 23.53
N VAL A 32 -1.23 8.90 23.76
CA VAL A 32 -1.95 8.48 24.98
C VAL A 32 -2.13 6.97 25.04
N TYR A 33 -2.45 6.32 23.91
CA TYR A 33 -2.69 4.88 23.89
C TYR A 33 -1.40 4.06 24.02
N LEU A 34 -0.32 4.51 23.38
CA LEU A 34 0.97 3.81 23.38
C LEU A 34 1.88 4.23 24.53
N GLU A 35 1.48 5.23 25.33
CA GLU A 35 2.30 5.85 26.38
C GLU A 35 3.67 6.33 25.84
N LEU A 36 3.66 6.89 24.63
CA LEU A 36 4.84 7.42 23.94
C LEU A 36 4.63 8.91 23.67
N GLU A 37 5.54 9.76 24.14
CA GLU A 37 5.51 11.20 23.90
C GLU A 37 6.22 11.58 22.58
N ASP A 38 5.81 12.66 21.95
CA ASP A 38 6.41 13.25 20.74
C ASP A 38 6.47 12.26 19.54
N ILE A 39 5.36 11.59 19.22
CA ILE A 39 5.27 10.76 18.01
C ILE A 39 5.19 11.70 16.79
N ASP A 40 6.15 11.58 15.87
CA ASP A 40 6.10 12.35 14.62
C ASP A 40 4.89 11.92 13.77
N GLN A 41 4.28 12.88 13.07
CA GLN A 41 3.13 12.60 12.20
C GLN A 41 3.49 11.75 10.98
N GLU A 42 4.76 11.67 10.60
CA GLU A 42 5.23 10.93 9.44
C GLU A 42 5.14 9.42 9.65
N ILE A 43 4.32 8.77 8.81
CA ILE A 43 4.27 7.31 8.71
C ILE A 43 5.38 6.83 7.76
N GLY A 44 5.58 7.55 6.65
CA GLY A 44 6.64 7.29 5.68
C GLY A 44 6.16 7.24 4.24
N VAL A 45 6.95 6.59 3.38
CA VAL A 45 6.70 6.49 1.93
C VAL A 45 6.43 5.06 1.53
N GLU A 46 5.26 4.80 0.97
CA GLU A 46 4.91 3.52 0.36
C GLU A 46 5.18 3.56 -1.15
N VAL A 47 5.82 2.52 -1.67
CA VAL A 47 5.91 2.22 -3.10
C VAL A 47 5.15 0.94 -3.37
N PHE A 48 4.26 0.94 -4.35
CA PHE A 48 3.41 -0.21 -4.66
C PHE A 48 3.39 -0.53 -6.14
N PHE A 49 3.17 -1.81 -6.44
CA PHE A 49 2.91 -2.34 -7.76
C PHE A 49 1.72 -3.30 -7.68
N GLY A 50 0.85 -3.24 -8.69
CA GLY A 50 -0.29 -4.13 -8.81
C GLY A 50 -0.57 -4.45 -10.27
N THR A 51 -1.10 -5.63 -10.54
CA THR A 51 -1.53 -6.03 -11.86
C THR A 51 -2.81 -6.86 -11.80
N THR A 52 -3.66 -6.65 -12.79
CA THR A 52 -4.95 -7.30 -12.93
C THR A 52 -5.02 -7.99 -14.29
N TYR A 53 -5.30 -9.29 -14.27
CA TYR A 53 -5.49 -10.11 -15.45
C TYR A 53 -6.94 -10.63 -15.56
N ARG A 54 -7.58 -10.36 -16.69
CA ARG A 54 -8.97 -10.69 -17.05
C ARG A 54 -8.97 -11.48 -18.36
N PRO A 55 -8.73 -12.80 -18.32
CA PRO A 55 -8.50 -13.62 -19.52
C PRO A 55 -9.72 -13.68 -20.45
N LEU A 56 -10.89 -13.84 -19.84
CA LEU A 56 -12.16 -13.71 -20.52
C LEU A 56 -12.49 -12.22 -20.41
N LEU A 57 -12.78 -11.53 -21.51
CA LEU A 57 -13.23 -10.12 -21.50
C LEU A 57 -14.57 -9.93 -20.75
N THR A 58 -15.08 -10.98 -20.14
CA THR A 58 -16.18 -11.02 -19.19
C THR A 58 -15.62 -11.02 -17.76
N ASN A 59 -16.30 -10.38 -16.81
CA ASN A 59 -15.86 -10.33 -15.41
C ASN A 59 -16.01 -11.68 -14.67
N ASN A 60 -16.01 -12.80 -15.40
CA ASN A 60 -16.18 -14.14 -14.84
C ASN A 60 -14.89 -14.63 -14.15
N ILE A 61 -13.73 -14.16 -14.59
CA ILE A 61 -12.42 -14.48 -14.02
C ILE A 61 -11.60 -13.20 -13.93
N ILE A 62 -11.27 -12.80 -12.70
CA ILE A 62 -10.36 -11.68 -12.44
C ILE A 62 -9.28 -12.18 -11.49
N ILE A 63 -8.02 -11.99 -11.90
CA ILE A 63 -6.85 -12.32 -11.09
C ILE A 63 -6.15 -11.00 -10.77
N ASN A 64 -5.96 -10.70 -9.49
CA ASN A 64 -5.16 -9.55 -9.05
C ASN A 64 -3.93 -10.06 -8.31
N VAL A 65 -2.80 -9.42 -8.58
CA VAL A 65 -1.54 -9.68 -7.90
C VAL A 65 -0.87 -8.35 -7.64
N GLY A 66 -0.28 -8.18 -6.47
CA GLY A 66 0.50 -7.00 -6.20
C GLY A 66 1.41 -7.13 -5.01
N ALA A 67 2.24 -6.10 -4.85
CA ALA A 67 3.17 -5.97 -3.75
C ALA A 67 3.34 -4.49 -3.40
N SER A 68 3.60 -4.21 -2.14
CA SER A 68 4.01 -2.89 -1.70
C SER A 68 5.14 -2.96 -0.68
N VAL A 69 5.87 -1.87 -0.60
CA VAL A 69 7.00 -1.66 0.30
C VAL A 69 6.81 -0.31 0.95
N LEU A 70 6.77 -0.26 2.27
CA LEU A 70 6.68 0.96 3.06
C LEU A 70 8.02 1.20 3.75
N PHE A 71 8.63 2.33 3.41
CA PHE A 71 9.79 2.87 4.10
C PHE A 71 9.29 3.67 5.31
N PRO A 72 9.54 3.21 6.55
CA PRO A 72 9.00 3.85 7.74
C PRO A 72 9.64 5.23 7.95
N GLY A 73 8.81 6.24 8.24
CA GLY A 73 9.23 7.55 8.71
C GLY A 73 9.36 7.59 10.23
N GLU A 74 9.74 8.75 10.78
CA GLU A 74 10.12 8.89 12.20
C GLU A 74 9.01 8.45 13.17
N GLY A 75 7.74 8.74 12.86
CA GLY A 75 6.60 8.36 13.69
C GLY A 75 6.44 6.85 13.77
N LEU A 76 6.49 6.17 12.62
CA LEU A 76 6.36 4.72 12.56
C LEU A 76 7.57 4.01 13.17
N GLN A 77 8.78 4.52 12.94
CA GLN A 77 10.00 3.98 13.52
C GLN A 77 9.97 4.05 15.05
N LYS A 78 9.45 5.14 15.61
CA LYS A 78 9.30 5.32 17.06
C LYS A 78 8.29 4.35 17.68
N ILE A 79 7.16 4.13 16.99
CA ILE A 79 6.12 3.18 17.44
C ILE A 79 6.65 1.74 17.43
N TYR A 80 7.33 1.32 16.36
CA TYR A 80 7.83 -0.04 16.22
C TYR A 80 9.23 -0.26 16.81
N GLN A 81 9.90 0.81 17.25
CA GLN A 81 11.29 0.81 17.71
C GLN A 81 12.24 0.16 16.69
N SER A 82 11.97 0.33 15.41
CA SER A 82 12.71 -0.28 14.30
C SER A 82 12.61 0.58 13.04
N ASP A 83 13.68 0.62 12.25
CA ASP A 83 13.78 1.20 10.92
C ASP A 83 13.55 0.18 9.79
N ASP A 84 13.10 -1.04 10.16
CA ASP A 84 12.85 -2.12 9.21
C ASP A 84 11.81 -1.72 8.15
N VAL A 85 12.16 -1.98 6.89
CA VAL A 85 11.25 -1.77 5.77
C VAL A 85 10.12 -2.80 5.80
N LEU A 86 8.88 -2.33 5.75
CA LEU A 86 7.70 -3.20 5.74
C LEU A 86 7.37 -3.60 4.31
N TYR A 87 7.11 -4.88 4.06
CA TYR A 87 6.72 -5.39 2.76
C TYR A 87 5.39 -6.14 2.84
N SER A 88 4.58 -6.00 1.80
CA SER A 88 3.29 -6.67 1.66
C SER A 88 3.16 -7.27 0.26
N VAL A 89 2.55 -8.45 0.16
CA VAL A 89 2.23 -9.09 -1.11
C VAL A 89 0.81 -9.62 -1.04
N PHE A 90 0.06 -9.51 -2.14
CA PHE A 90 -1.32 -9.98 -2.20
C PHE A 90 -1.63 -10.69 -3.52
N PHE A 91 -2.60 -11.59 -3.43
CA PHE A 91 -3.14 -12.34 -4.55
C PHE A 91 -4.64 -12.51 -4.34
N ASP A 92 -5.44 -12.12 -5.33
CA ASP A 92 -6.89 -12.26 -5.30
C ASP A 92 -7.39 -12.96 -6.56
N LEU A 93 -8.37 -13.85 -6.37
CA LEU A 93 -9.07 -14.52 -7.46
C LEU A 93 -10.57 -14.31 -7.29
N THR A 94 -11.20 -13.63 -8.26
CA THR A 94 -12.65 -13.48 -8.32
C THR A 94 -13.21 -14.37 -9.43
N LEU A 95 -14.17 -15.21 -9.06
CA LEU A 95 -14.91 -16.08 -9.97
C LEU A 95 -16.40 -15.71 -9.91
N THR A 96 -17.02 -15.51 -11.06
CA THR A 96 -18.46 -15.24 -11.17
C THR A 96 -19.09 -16.21 -12.17
N TYR A 97 -20.17 -16.88 -11.75
CA TYR A 97 -20.87 -17.95 -12.48
C TYR A 97 -22.37 -17.71 -12.54
#